data_AF-A0A3D5GLA1-F1
#
_entry.id   AF-A0A3D5GLA1-F1
#
_cell.length_a   1.000
_cell.length_b   1.000
_cell.length_c   1.000
_cell.angle_alpha   90.00
_cell.angle_beta   90.00
_cell.angle_gamma   90.00
#
_symmetry.space_group_name_H-M   'P 1'
#
loop_
_entity.id
_entity.type
_entity.pdbx_description
1 polymer ?
#
loop_
_entity_poly.entity_id
_entity_poly.type
_entity_poly.pdbx_seq_one_letter_code
_entity_poly.pdbx_strand_id
1 'polypeptide(L)'
;MAGHGLRDRDDYAGLIARAVVLSIPKGADIGEAADRASTVLSDRIGVPTEEVTERFLETGSLWIQPSDDHPTATPVALFDVLDGDQLVIVRATSGIRIPAAWGGSGELVNALFFLAGTTDDPGRSLRLAGELAGFLHSGARACGQATTEEEVKTSLLPGRTVRQYALLPEGLDAGLIGRRIGDLGLPEEAEVAAVTRFGVVVPVDDDLVLEADDQVTMVGPEESMPAPGEPAPLG
;
A
#
# COMPACT_ATOMS: atom_id res chain seq x y z
N MET A 1 -12.67 13.04 16.00
CA MET A 1 -11.99 13.46 14.76
C MET A 1 -12.89 13.06 13.61
N ALA A 2 -13.21 13.99 12.70
CA ALA A 2 -14.12 13.73 11.61
C ALA A 2 -13.36 13.02 10.49
N GLY A 3 -13.59 11.72 10.29
CA GLY A 3 -13.13 11.02 9.09
C GLY A 3 -13.64 11.76 7.86
N HIS A 4 -12.75 12.09 6.92
CA HIS A 4 -13.10 12.87 5.74
C HIS A 4 -13.81 11.98 4.71
N GLY A 5 -15.05 11.59 5.01
CA GLY A 5 -16.00 11.04 4.04
C GLY A 5 -15.73 9.60 3.56
N LEU A 6 -14.71 8.90 4.09
CA LEU A 6 -14.59 7.46 3.86
C LEU A 6 -15.84 6.74 4.34
N ARG A 7 -16.33 5.86 3.48
CA ARG A 7 -17.41 4.94 3.79
C ARG A 7 -16.77 3.58 4.07
N ASP A 8 -17.36 2.74 4.92
CA ASP A 8 -16.85 1.39 5.23
C ASP A 8 -16.53 0.57 3.96
N ARG A 9 -17.25 0.85 2.86
CA ARG A 9 -17.08 0.25 1.53
C ARG A 9 -15.85 0.69 0.72
N ASP A 10 -15.10 1.69 1.17
CA ASP A 10 -13.96 2.23 0.43
C ASP A 10 -12.68 1.37 0.65
N ASP A 11 -12.71 0.37 1.54
CA ASP A 11 -11.64 -0.63 1.80
C ASP A 11 -10.22 -0.04 1.90
N TYR A 12 -10.07 1.01 2.71
CA TYR A 12 -8.76 1.66 2.92
C TYR A 12 -7.73 0.69 3.53
N ALA A 13 -8.14 -0.12 4.51
CA ALA A 13 -7.24 -1.10 5.15
C ALA A 13 -6.75 -2.16 4.15
N GLY A 14 -7.64 -2.70 3.32
CA GLY A 14 -7.26 -3.62 2.27
C GLY A 14 -6.36 -2.97 1.21
N LEU A 15 -6.60 -1.72 0.82
CA LEU A 15 -5.71 -0.99 -0.09
C LEU A 15 -4.28 -0.91 0.46
N ILE A 16 -4.11 -0.53 1.73
CA ILE A 16 -2.79 -0.47 2.38
C ILE A 16 -2.17 -1.87 2.49
N ALA A 17 -2.95 -2.89 2.86
CA ALA A 17 -2.47 -4.27 2.97
C ALA A 17 -1.92 -4.80 1.65
N ARG A 18 -2.61 -4.52 0.53
CA ARG A 18 -2.23 -4.94 -0.83
C ARG A 18 -1.14 -4.08 -1.48
N ALA A 19 -0.83 -2.92 -0.90
CA ALA A 19 0.12 -1.97 -1.49
C ALA A 19 1.51 -2.59 -1.66
N VAL A 20 2.22 -2.22 -2.71
CA VAL A 20 3.65 -2.54 -2.86
C VAL A 20 4.47 -1.42 -2.27
N VAL A 21 5.47 -1.75 -1.45
CA VAL A 21 6.41 -0.75 -0.93
C VAL A 21 7.76 -0.90 -1.66
N LEU A 22 8.19 0.17 -2.31
CA LEU A 22 9.47 0.25 -3.01
C LEU A 22 10.42 1.15 -2.24
N SER A 23 11.68 0.76 -2.12
CA SER A 23 12.76 1.65 -1.68
C SER A 23 13.59 2.09 -2.88
N ILE A 24 13.85 3.40 -2.98
CA ILE A 24 14.70 3.95 -4.04
C ILE A 24 16.08 4.35 -3.52
N PRO A 25 17.12 4.28 -4.37
CA PRO A 25 18.47 4.63 -3.96
C PRO A 25 18.61 6.14 -3.68
N LYS A 26 19.65 6.48 -2.92
CA LYS A 26 20.00 7.88 -2.64
C LYS A 26 20.28 8.63 -3.94
N GLY A 27 19.67 9.79 -4.09
CA GLY A 27 19.85 10.66 -5.26
C GLY A 27 18.92 10.36 -6.43
N ALA A 28 18.05 9.35 -6.32
CA ALA A 28 16.95 9.15 -7.25
C ALA A 28 16.02 10.36 -7.27
N ASP A 29 15.46 10.66 -8.45
CA ASP A 29 14.49 11.72 -8.64
C ASP A 29 13.07 11.18 -8.76
N ILE A 30 12.11 12.08 -8.96
CA ILE A 30 10.69 11.69 -9.13
C ILE A 30 10.45 10.88 -10.40
N GLY A 31 11.26 11.09 -11.45
CA GLY A 31 11.16 10.32 -12.69
C GLY A 31 11.50 8.86 -12.44
N GLU A 32 12.63 8.59 -11.79
CA GLU A 32 13.01 7.22 -11.41
C GLU A 32 11.99 6.58 -10.47
N ALA A 33 11.44 7.35 -9.52
CA ALA A 33 10.38 6.86 -8.63
C ALA A 33 9.10 6.50 -9.41
N ALA A 34 8.69 7.36 -10.35
CA ALA A 34 7.52 7.14 -11.19
C ALA A 34 7.71 5.95 -12.14
N ASP A 35 8.89 5.79 -12.73
CA ASP A 35 9.19 4.67 -13.64
C ASP A 35 9.12 3.33 -12.89
N ARG A 36 9.71 3.26 -11.69
CA ARG A 36 9.66 2.05 -10.85
C ARG A 36 8.24 1.75 -10.39
N ALA A 37 7.49 2.75 -9.95
CA ALA A 37 6.10 2.56 -9.54
C ALA A 37 5.21 2.13 -10.72
N SER A 38 5.40 2.76 -11.88
CA SER A 38 4.65 2.45 -13.10
C SER A 38 4.97 1.05 -13.63
N THR A 39 6.21 0.58 -13.50
CA THR A 39 6.57 -0.81 -13.85
C THR A 39 5.80 -1.82 -12.99
N VAL A 40 5.76 -1.59 -11.67
CA VAL A 40 5.02 -2.48 -10.75
C VAL A 40 3.51 -2.44 -11.03
N LEU A 41 2.97 -1.24 -11.28
CA LEU A 41 1.55 -1.09 -11.62
C LEU A 41 1.24 -1.75 -12.97
N SER A 42 2.08 -1.57 -13.98
CA SER A 42 1.99 -2.22 -15.29
C SER A 42 1.85 -3.73 -15.19
N ASP A 43 2.75 -4.37 -14.44
CA ASP A 43 2.71 -5.82 -14.20
C ASP A 43 1.42 -6.27 -13.51
N ARG A 44 0.89 -5.45 -12.58
CA ARG A 44 -0.32 -5.77 -11.81
C ARG A 44 -1.62 -5.56 -12.58
N ILE A 45 -1.69 -4.53 -13.43
CA ILE A 45 -2.93 -4.11 -14.09
C ILE A 45 -2.97 -4.52 -15.57
N GLY A 46 -1.86 -5.02 -16.12
CA GLY A 46 -1.77 -5.47 -17.50
C GLY A 46 -1.78 -4.33 -18.53
N VAL A 47 -1.30 -3.15 -18.16
CA VAL A 47 -1.21 -1.96 -19.02
C VAL A 47 0.26 -1.62 -19.25
N PRO A 48 0.71 -1.26 -20.47
CA PRO A 48 2.11 -0.93 -20.73
C PRO A 48 2.65 0.15 -19.80
N THR A 49 3.90 0.00 -19.35
CA THR A 49 4.55 0.91 -18.41
C THR A 49 4.56 2.36 -18.91
N GLU A 50 4.80 2.59 -20.20
CA GLU A 50 4.77 3.92 -20.80
C GLU A 50 3.40 4.58 -20.63
N GLU A 51 2.31 3.83 -20.86
CA GLU A 51 0.94 4.33 -20.71
C GLU A 51 0.63 4.63 -19.24
N VAL A 52 1.07 3.79 -18.29
CA VAL A 52 0.92 4.05 -16.86
C VAL A 52 1.64 5.35 -16.46
N THR A 53 2.89 5.53 -16.88
CA THR A 53 3.68 6.73 -16.59
C THR A 53 3.03 7.98 -17.18
N GLU A 54 2.59 7.93 -18.45
CA GLU A 54 1.90 9.04 -19.11
C GLU A 54 0.63 9.43 -18.35
N ARG A 55 -0.18 8.46 -17.90
CA ARG A 55 -1.41 8.74 -17.15
C ARG A 55 -1.16 9.48 -15.84
N PHE A 56 -0.10 9.14 -15.10
CA PHE A 56 0.25 9.86 -13.86
C PHE A 56 0.75 11.29 -14.13
N LEU A 57 1.36 11.54 -15.28
CA LEU A 57 1.79 12.88 -15.70
C LEU A 57 0.61 13.71 -16.22
N GLU A 58 -0.30 13.09 -16.97
CA GLU A 58 -1.44 13.74 -17.62
C GLU A 58 -2.51 14.22 -16.65
N THR A 59 -2.81 13.43 -15.60
CA THR A 59 -3.83 13.83 -14.62
C THR A 59 -3.48 15.13 -13.91
N GLY A 60 -2.20 15.54 -13.88
CA GLY A 60 -1.72 16.73 -13.18
C GLY A 60 -2.13 16.75 -11.69
N SER A 61 -2.63 15.63 -11.19
CA SER A 61 -3.35 15.49 -9.94
C SER A 61 -2.38 14.95 -8.92
N LEU A 62 -1.43 15.80 -8.54
CA LEU A 62 -0.57 15.54 -7.40
C LEU A 62 -1.20 16.17 -6.17
N TRP A 63 -1.68 15.33 -5.25
CA TRP A 63 -2.00 15.79 -3.91
C TRP A 63 -0.68 15.89 -3.15
N ILE A 64 -0.15 17.09 -3.08
CA ILE A 64 1.04 17.35 -2.27
C ILE A 64 0.56 17.83 -0.92
N GLN A 65 0.96 17.14 0.14
CA GLN A 65 0.89 17.74 1.46
C GLN A 65 2.27 18.31 1.82
N PRO A 66 2.44 19.65 1.79
CA PRO A 66 3.61 20.27 2.38
C PRO A 66 3.55 20.09 3.90
N SER A 67 4.60 19.50 4.46
CA SER A 67 4.84 19.41 5.90
C SER A 67 6.26 19.88 6.15
N ASP A 68 6.43 20.71 7.18
CA ASP A 68 7.75 21.24 7.58
C ASP A 68 8.70 20.12 8.03
N ASP A 69 8.15 19.00 8.50
CA ASP A 69 8.92 17.87 9.03
C ASP A 69 9.10 16.73 8.01
N HIS A 70 8.02 16.28 7.37
CA HIS A 70 8.04 15.13 6.45
C HIS A 70 6.98 15.26 5.35
N PRO A 71 7.28 15.96 4.24
CA PRO A 71 6.32 16.12 3.17
C PRO A 71 6.21 14.83 2.37
N THR A 72 5.06 14.67 1.72
CA THR A 72 4.65 13.48 0.98
C THR A 72 3.71 13.89 -0.14
N ALA A 73 3.63 13.07 -1.18
CA ALA A 73 2.75 13.35 -2.30
C ALA A 73 2.06 12.10 -2.83
N THR A 74 0.84 12.27 -3.30
CA THR A 74 -0.02 11.18 -3.79
C THR A 74 -0.39 11.47 -5.24
N PRO A 75 0.39 10.97 -6.22
CA PRO A 75 -0.04 10.95 -7.61
C PRO A 75 -1.26 10.05 -7.79
N VAL A 76 -2.28 10.53 -8.50
CA VAL A 76 -3.49 9.73 -8.79
C VAL A 76 -3.69 9.64 -10.30
N ALA A 77 -3.89 8.42 -10.79
CA ALA A 77 -4.28 8.13 -12.18
C ALA A 77 -5.46 7.15 -12.19
N LEU A 78 -6.33 7.25 -13.19
CA LEU A 78 -7.51 6.39 -13.32
C LEU A 78 -7.39 5.48 -14.55
N PHE A 79 -7.82 4.23 -14.40
CA PHE A 79 -7.71 3.19 -15.42
C PHE A 79 -9.03 2.43 -15.57
N ASP A 80 -9.42 2.14 -16.82
CA ASP A 80 -10.65 1.39 -17.14
C ASP A 80 -10.50 -0.13 -16.92
N VAL A 81 -9.26 -0.63 -16.85
CA VAL A 81 -8.98 -2.07 -16.68
C VAL A 81 -9.10 -2.55 -15.24
N LEU A 82 -9.31 -1.63 -14.29
CA LEU A 82 -9.27 -1.90 -12.86
C LEU A 82 -10.68 -2.09 -12.30
N ASP A 83 -10.93 -3.24 -11.67
CA ASP A 83 -12.11 -3.45 -10.82
C ASP A 83 -11.94 -2.83 -9.42
N GLY A 84 -10.70 -2.55 -9.03
CA GLY A 84 -10.32 -2.06 -7.71
C GLY A 84 -9.00 -1.29 -7.73
N ASP A 85 -8.85 -0.39 -6.76
CA ASP A 85 -7.74 0.53 -6.70
C ASP A 85 -6.44 -0.19 -6.29
N GLN A 86 -5.31 0.22 -6.88
CA GLN A 86 -3.98 -0.30 -6.60
C GLN A 86 -3.08 0.82 -6.09
N LEU A 87 -2.22 0.51 -5.12
CA LEU A 87 -1.31 1.47 -4.51
C LEU A 87 0.13 0.98 -4.57
N VAL A 88 1.03 1.84 -5.04
CA VAL A 88 2.48 1.67 -4.88
C VAL A 88 3.03 2.81 -4.03
N ILE A 89 3.72 2.46 -2.95
CA ILE A 89 4.33 3.39 -2.02
C ILE A 89 5.84 3.40 -2.29
N VAL A 90 6.38 4.54 -2.69
CA VAL A 90 7.82 4.70 -2.93
C VAL A 90 8.45 5.45 -1.76
N ARG A 91 9.34 4.79 -1.02
CA ARG A 91 10.10 5.33 0.11
C ARG A 91 11.49 5.79 -0.34
N ALA A 92 11.87 7.00 0.07
CA ALA A 92 13.18 7.58 -0.16
C ALA A 92 13.80 8.10 1.14
N THR A 93 14.84 7.42 1.63
CA THR A 93 15.52 7.79 2.89
C THR A 93 16.14 9.18 2.84
N SER A 94 16.70 9.60 1.69
CA SER A 94 17.26 10.95 1.50
C SER A 94 16.25 11.98 1.00
N GLY A 95 15.02 11.54 0.73
CA GLY A 95 13.97 12.31 0.09
C GLY A 95 14.14 12.53 -1.41
N ILE A 96 13.05 12.90 -2.07
CA ILE A 96 12.91 13.17 -3.51
C ILE A 96 12.44 14.61 -3.66
N ARG A 97 13.11 15.38 -4.53
CA ARG A 97 12.67 16.74 -4.83
C ARG A 97 11.50 16.69 -5.81
N ILE A 98 10.38 17.34 -5.47
CA ILE A 98 9.22 17.44 -6.35
C ILE A 98 9.35 18.66 -7.26
N PRO A 99 9.47 18.48 -8.59
CA PRO A 99 9.58 19.58 -9.53
C PRO A 99 8.20 20.18 -9.86
N ALA A 100 8.20 21.40 -10.42
CA ALA A 100 6.99 22.08 -10.86
C ALA A 100 6.19 21.33 -11.93
N ALA A 101 6.86 20.51 -12.76
CA ALA A 101 6.19 19.68 -13.76
C ALA A 101 5.22 18.66 -13.13
N TRP A 102 5.47 18.30 -11.87
CA TRP A 102 4.61 17.41 -11.09
C TRP A 102 3.71 18.18 -10.11
N GLY A 103 3.65 19.52 -10.20
CA GLY A 103 2.87 20.37 -9.31
C GLY A 103 3.59 20.80 -8.03
N GLY A 104 4.86 20.42 -7.84
CA GLY A 104 5.65 20.79 -6.66
C GLY A 104 6.36 22.14 -6.76
N SER A 105 6.89 22.59 -5.64
CA SER A 105 7.68 23.83 -5.50
C SER A 105 9.16 23.58 -5.20
N GLY A 106 9.59 22.32 -5.26
CA GLY A 106 10.94 21.89 -4.90
C GLY A 106 11.08 21.33 -3.48
N GLU A 107 9.96 21.05 -2.81
CA GLU A 107 9.92 20.31 -1.55
C GLU A 107 10.54 18.92 -1.67
N LEU A 108 11.06 18.42 -0.55
CA LEU A 108 11.78 17.16 -0.46
C LEU A 108 10.95 16.11 0.28
N VAL A 109 10.31 15.19 -0.43
CA VAL A 109 9.42 14.18 0.15
C VAL A 109 10.13 12.87 0.45
N ASN A 110 9.81 12.22 1.56
CA ASN A 110 10.37 10.91 1.90
C ASN A 110 9.51 9.73 1.43
N ALA A 111 8.26 9.99 1.04
CA ALA A 111 7.37 8.98 0.49
C ALA A 111 6.48 9.56 -0.63
N LEU A 112 6.22 8.74 -1.65
CA LEU A 112 5.27 8.99 -2.74
C LEU A 112 4.23 7.86 -2.77
N PHE A 113 2.97 8.19 -3.01
CA PHE A 113 1.84 7.25 -2.99
C PHE A 113 1.17 7.23 -4.36
N PHE A 114 1.64 6.37 -5.25
CA PHE A 114 1.07 6.23 -6.59
C PHE A 114 -0.21 5.41 -6.54
N LEU A 115 -1.35 6.09 -6.61
CA LEU A 115 -2.68 5.48 -6.59
C LEU A 115 -3.21 5.33 -8.02
N ALA A 116 -3.32 4.08 -8.47
CA ALA A 116 -4.04 3.71 -9.68
C ALA A 116 -5.47 3.36 -9.30
N GLY A 117 -6.40 4.28 -9.57
CA GLY A 117 -7.83 4.12 -9.29
C GLY A 117 -8.61 3.57 -10.49
N THR A 118 -9.82 3.08 -10.25
CA THR A 118 -10.75 2.70 -11.31
C THR A 118 -11.52 3.90 -11.86
N THR A 119 -11.85 3.89 -13.15
CA THR A 119 -12.76 4.87 -13.76
C THR A 119 -14.24 4.60 -13.46
N ASP A 120 -14.59 3.43 -12.92
CA ASP A 120 -15.97 3.06 -12.56
C ASP A 120 -16.49 3.82 -11.33
N ASP A 121 -15.61 4.07 -10.35
CA ASP A 121 -15.89 4.95 -9.19
C ASP A 121 -14.70 5.87 -8.90
N PRO A 122 -14.47 6.90 -9.74
CA PRO A 122 -13.39 7.88 -9.53
C PRO A 122 -13.52 8.59 -8.18
N GLY A 123 -14.75 8.74 -7.69
CA GLY A 123 -15.03 9.37 -6.41
C GLY A 123 -14.45 8.57 -5.24
N ARG A 124 -14.47 7.23 -5.29
CA ARG A 124 -13.82 6.37 -4.30
C ARG A 124 -12.31 6.56 -4.32
N SER A 125 -11.67 6.53 -5.48
CA SER A 125 -10.22 6.71 -5.59
C SER A 125 -9.78 8.08 -5.08
N LEU A 126 -10.53 9.14 -5.37
CA LEU A 126 -10.25 10.47 -4.83
C LEU A 126 -10.46 10.57 -3.31
N ARG A 127 -11.45 9.87 -2.74
CA ARG A 127 -11.60 9.78 -1.27
C ARG A 127 -10.44 9.02 -0.63
N LEU A 128 -10.00 7.92 -1.23
CA LEU A 128 -8.83 7.18 -0.75
C LEU A 128 -7.55 8.02 -0.83
N ALA A 129 -7.35 8.76 -1.93
CA ALA A 129 -6.25 9.73 -2.03
C ALA A 129 -6.34 10.83 -0.97
N GLY A 130 -7.55 11.33 -0.70
CA GLY A 130 -7.82 12.31 0.35
C GLY A 130 -7.53 11.78 1.75
N GLU A 131 -7.88 10.52 2.04
CA GLU A 131 -7.57 9.90 3.34
C GLU A 131 -6.06 9.63 3.48
N LEU A 132 -5.41 9.14 2.41
CA LEU A 132 -3.94 9.04 2.38
C LEU A 132 -3.34 10.40 2.75
N ALA A 133 -3.77 11.49 2.11
CA ALA A 133 -3.36 12.85 2.47
C ALA A 133 -3.72 13.25 3.91
N GLY A 134 -4.84 12.78 4.45
CA GLY A 134 -5.17 12.95 5.88
C GLY A 134 -4.14 12.27 6.80
N PHE A 135 -3.74 11.04 6.49
CA PHE A 135 -2.73 10.31 7.26
C PHE A 135 -1.32 10.83 7.04
N LEU A 136 -1.04 11.48 5.91
CA LEU A 136 0.20 12.21 5.72
C LEU A 136 0.38 13.36 6.74
N HIS A 137 -0.71 13.84 7.36
CA HIS A 137 -0.62 14.83 8.44
C HIS A 137 -0.02 14.29 9.74
N SER A 138 -0.21 12.99 10.06
CA SER A 138 0.24 12.40 11.33
C SER A 138 1.21 11.23 11.19
N GLY A 139 1.13 10.47 10.11
CA GLY A 139 1.89 9.24 9.85
C GLY A 139 3.07 9.39 8.89
N ALA A 140 3.18 10.50 8.14
CA ALA A 140 4.25 10.71 7.15
C ALA A 140 5.66 10.52 7.72
N ARG A 141 5.89 10.96 8.96
CA ARG A 141 7.15 10.77 9.67
C ARG A 141 7.49 9.29 9.87
N ALA A 142 6.51 8.51 10.34
CA ALA A 142 6.68 7.09 10.57
C ALA A 142 6.90 6.34 9.24
N CYS A 143 6.19 6.70 8.16
CA CYS A 143 6.43 6.15 6.82
C CYS A 143 7.88 6.36 6.35
N GLY A 144 8.42 7.57 6.53
CA GLY A 144 9.78 7.91 6.10
C GLY A 144 10.88 7.24 6.92
N GLN A 145 10.61 6.94 8.20
CA GLN A 145 11.55 6.34 9.15
C GLN A 145 11.46 4.82 9.24
N ALA A 146 10.33 4.24 8.81
CA ALA A 146 10.13 2.81 8.73
C ALA A 146 11.26 2.14 7.96
N THR A 147 11.72 1.02 8.49
CA THR A 147 12.81 0.19 7.96
C THR A 147 12.27 -0.97 7.13
N THR A 148 11.07 -1.48 7.45
CA THR A 148 10.41 -2.59 6.75
C THR A 148 9.12 -2.17 6.02
N GLU A 149 8.63 -3.03 5.12
CA GLU A 149 7.34 -2.83 4.46
C GLU A 149 6.17 -2.84 5.45
N GLU A 150 6.19 -3.76 6.42
CA GLU A 150 5.17 -3.85 7.47
C GLU A 150 5.08 -2.56 8.30
N GLU A 151 6.22 -1.94 8.64
CA GLU A 151 6.27 -0.69 9.37
C GLU A 151 5.68 0.47 8.55
N VAL A 152 5.98 0.53 7.24
CA VAL A 152 5.37 1.51 6.33
C VAL A 152 3.85 1.34 6.31
N LYS A 153 3.35 0.12 6.09
CA LYS A 153 1.91 -0.16 6.02
C LYS A 153 1.21 0.11 7.36
N THR A 154 1.82 -0.31 8.47
CA THR A 154 1.31 -0.06 9.84
C THR A 154 1.18 1.44 10.11
N SER A 155 2.17 2.24 9.72
CA SER A 155 2.14 3.68 9.96
C SER A 155 1.00 4.43 9.25
N LEU A 156 0.36 3.79 8.27
CA LEU A 156 -0.76 4.32 7.51
C LEU A 156 -2.12 3.84 8.03
N LEU A 157 -2.16 3.00 9.07
CA LEU A 157 -3.36 2.39 9.64
C LEU A 157 -3.47 2.72 11.14
N PRO A 158 -4.13 3.81 11.53
CA PRO A 158 -4.23 4.18 12.94
C PRO A 158 -4.92 3.12 13.78
N GLY A 159 -4.28 2.75 14.91
CA GLY A 159 -4.82 1.77 15.84
C GLY A 159 -4.81 0.33 15.31
N ARG A 160 -4.25 0.08 14.13
CA ARG A 160 -4.06 -1.27 13.58
C ARG A 160 -2.61 -1.46 13.18
N THR A 161 -2.17 -2.70 13.18
CA THR A 161 -0.83 -3.10 12.75
C THR A 161 -0.90 -4.13 11.66
N VAL A 162 0.14 -4.16 10.82
CA VAL A 162 0.27 -5.08 9.69
C VAL A 162 1.31 -6.13 10.01
N ARG A 163 1.02 -7.39 9.68
CA ARG A 163 1.98 -8.49 9.67
C ARG A 163 1.93 -9.21 8.33
N GLN A 164 3.09 -9.53 7.79
CA GLN A 164 3.25 -10.19 6.51
C GLN A 164 3.96 -11.53 6.72
N TYR A 165 3.34 -12.60 6.24
CA TYR A 165 3.82 -13.96 6.37
C TYR A 165 4.09 -14.51 4.98
N ALA A 166 5.35 -14.87 4.71
CA ALA A 166 5.72 -15.59 3.50
C ALA A 166 5.60 -17.10 3.76
N LEU A 167 4.67 -17.75 3.07
CA LEU A 167 4.35 -19.16 3.30
C LEU A 167 5.35 -20.06 2.58
N LEU A 168 6.53 -20.18 3.17
CA LEU A 168 7.57 -21.09 2.69
C LEU A 168 7.38 -22.48 3.32
N PRO A 169 7.50 -23.59 2.56
CA PRO A 169 7.32 -24.94 3.09
C PRO A 169 8.21 -25.29 4.30
N GLU A 170 9.40 -24.70 4.37
CA GLU A 170 10.35 -24.86 5.48
C GLU A 170 10.31 -23.71 6.50
N GLY A 171 9.40 -22.75 6.33
CA GLY A 171 9.25 -21.57 7.19
C GLY A 171 8.51 -21.85 8.49
N LEU A 172 8.54 -20.88 9.41
CA LEU A 172 7.79 -20.97 10.68
C LEU A 172 6.27 -21.00 10.46
N ASP A 173 5.81 -20.41 9.35
CA ASP A 173 4.41 -20.28 8.99
C ASP A 173 3.91 -21.40 8.06
N ALA A 174 4.72 -22.44 7.83
CA ALA A 174 4.37 -23.56 6.95
C ALA A 174 3.06 -24.26 7.35
N GLY A 175 2.67 -24.18 8.64
CA GLY A 175 1.40 -24.71 9.14
C GLY A 175 0.14 -24.02 8.58
N LEU A 176 0.28 -22.84 7.98
CA LEU A 176 -0.81 -22.16 7.26
C LEU A 176 -1.06 -22.77 5.87
N ILE A 177 -0.08 -23.44 5.27
CA ILE A 177 -0.19 -23.99 3.91
C ILE A 177 -1.25 -25.10 3.90
N GLY A 178 -2.19 -25.01 2.95
CA GLY A 178 -3.31 -25.92 2.79
C GLY A 178 -4.50 -25.63 3.72
N ARG A 179 -4.43 -24.60 4.58
CA ARG A 179 -5.55 -24.15 5.40
C ARG A 179 -6.43 -23.19 4.62
N ARG A 180 -7.73 -23.26 4.88
CA ARG A 180 -8.68 -22.24 4.43
C ARG A 180 -8.62 -21.03 5.34
N ILE A 181 -8.85 -19.83 4.79
CA ILE A 181 -8.91 -18.59 5.58
C ILE A 181 -9.98 -18.69 6.68
N GLY A 182 -11.16 -19.22 6.37
CA GLY A 182 -12.25 -19.36 7.35
C GLY A 182 -11.94 -20.32 8.51
N ASP A 183 -10.92 -21.18 8.37
CA ASP A 183 -10.49 -22.15 9.39
C ASP A 183 -9.29 -21.65 10.23
N LEU A 184 -8.89 -20.39 10.05
CA LEU A 184 -7.79 -19.78 10.81
C LEU A 184 -8.29 -19.24 12.16
N GLY A 185 -7.56 -19.56 13.22
CA GLY A 185 -7.77 -19.00 14.55
C GLY A 185 -7.17 -17.60 14.66
N LEU A 186 -7.71 -16.62 13.92
CA LEU A 186 -7.22 -15.25 13.94
C LEU A 186 -7.43 -14.60 15.32
N PRO A 187 -6.53 -13.71 15.77
CA PRO A 187 -6.74 -12.89 16.95
C PRO A 187 -8.04 -12.09 16.87
N GLU A 188 -8.58 -11.70 18.02
CA GLU A 188 -9.77 -10.86 18.07
C GLU A 188 -9.55 -9.56 17.27
N GLU A 189 -10.52 -9.23 16.41
CA GLU A 189 -10.51 -8.07 15.49
C GLU A 189 -9.38 -8.08 14.43
N ALA A 190 -8.63 -9.17 14.31
CA ALA A 190 -7.68 -9.37 13.22
C ALA A 190 -8.35 -10.03 12.01
N GLU A 191 -7.89 -9.67 10.82
CA GLU A 191 -8.36 -10.22 9.55
C GLU A 191 -7.18 -10.49 8.61
N VAL A 192 -7.36 -11.43 7.69
CA VAL A 192 -6.49 -11.54 6.51
C VAL A 192 -6.94 -10.48 5.52
N ALA A 193 -6.20 -9.38 5.39
CA ALA A 193 -6.59 -8.25 4.54
C ALA A 193 -6.11 -8.39 3.09
N ALA A 194 -5.07 -9.20 2.86
CA ALA A 194 -4.59 -9.51 1.51
C ALA A 194 -3.88 -10.86 1.46
N VAL A 195 -4.03 -11.56 0.33
CA VAL A 195 -3.15 -12.65 -0.07
C VAL A 195 -2.56 -12.29 -1.42
N THR A 196 -1.24 -12.37 -1.55
CA THR A 196 -0.54 -12.15 -2.82
C THR A 196 0.15 -13.43 -3.24
N ARG A 197 -0.17 -13.91 -4.44
CA ARG A 197 0.38 -15.14 -5.02
C ARG A 197 1.12 -14.79 -6.30
N PHE A 198 2.41 -15.11 -6.35
CA PHE A 198 3.29 -14.76 -7.47
C PHE A 198 3.20 -13.27 -7.90
N GLY A 199 3.06 -12.37 -6.92
CA GLY A 199 2.95 -10.92 -7.14
C GLY A 199 1.55 -10.39 -7.47
N VAL A 200 0.56 -11.29 -7.65
CA VAL A 200 -0.83 -10.95 -7.96
C VAL A 200 -1.69 -11.05 -6.70
N VAL A 201 -2.54 -10.06 -6.47
CA VAL A 201 -3.51 -10.10 -5.35
C VAL A 201 -4.58 -11.15 -5.65
N VAL A 202 -4.79 -12.06 -4.73
CA VAL A 202 -5.85 -13.07 -4.77
C VAL A 202 -7.07 -12.56 -3.99
N PRO A 203 -8.31 -12.70 -4.50
CA PRO A 203 -9.51 -12.40 -3.74
C PRO A 203 -9.53 -13.17 -2.42
N VAL A 204 -9.70 -12.45 -1.32
CA VAL A 204 -9.76 -13.05 0.02
C VAL A 204 -11.22 -13.38 0.33
N ASP A 205 -11.50 -14.67 0.52
CA ASP A 205 -12.75 -15.18 1.04
C ASP A 205 -12.49 -16.39 1.96
N ASP A 206 -13.51 -16.82 2.71
CA ASP A 206 -13.38 -17.89 3.70
C ASP A 206 -12.99 -19.25 3.09
N ASP A 207 -13.28 -19.47 1.80
CA ASP A 207 -13.00 -20.71 1.09
C ASP A 207 -11.59 -20.70 0.46
N LEU A 208 -10.91 -19.55 0.39
CA LEU A 208 -9.55 -19.44 -0.13
C LEU A 208 -8.60 -20.34 0.66
N VAL A 209 -7.96 -21.27 -0.05
CA VAL A 209 -6.92 -22.14 0.49
C VAL A 209 -5.56 -21.49 0.27
N LEU A 210 -4.81 -21.33 1.37
CA LEU A 210 -3.45 -20.81 1.34
C LEU A 210 -2.50 -21.84 0.72
N GLU A 211 -1.63 -21.38 -0.17
CA GLU A 211 -0.65 -22.21 -0.87
C GLU A 211 0.78 -21.83 -0.48
N ALA A 212 1.72 -22.70 -0.83
CA ALA A 212 3.13 -22.35 -0.74
C ALA A 212 3.41 -21.13 -1.64
N ASP A 213 4.36 -20.30 -1.21
CA ASP A 213 4.76 -19.04 -1.83
C ASP A 213 3.72 -17.91 -1.78
N ASP A 214 2.58 -18.12 -1.11
CA ASP A 214 1.67 -17.03 -0.79
C ASP A 214 2.32 -16.06 0.20
N GLN A 215 2.06 -14.77 -0.02
CA GLN A 215 2.30 -13.72 0.96
C GLN A 215 0.97 -13.32 1.58
N VAL A 216 0.79 -13.67 2.85
CA VAL A 216 -0.42 -13.35 3.63
C VAL A 216 -0.18 -12.08 4.42
N THR A 217 -1.05 -11.09 4.24
CA THR A 217 -1.03 -9.85 5.03
C THR A 217 -2.21 -9.85 5.99
N MET A 218 -1.90 -9.84 7.29
CA MET A 218 -2.88 -9.71 8.36
C MET A 218 -2.90 -8.28 8.89
N VAL A 219 -4.09 -7.82 9.26
CA VAL A 219 -4.31 -6.51 9.88
C VAL A 219 -5.17 -6.67 11.12
N GLY A 220 -4.77 -6.08 12.25
CA GLY A 220 -5.52 -6.16 13.51
C GLY A 220 -5.01 -5.15 14.54
N PRO A 221 -5.64 -5.05 15.72
CA PRO A 221 -5.15 -4.23 16.82
C PRO A 221 -3.72 -4.58 17.23
N GLU A 222 -2.90 -3.58 17.59
CA GLU A 222 -1.50 -3.83 17.97
C GLU A 222 -1.37 -4.78 19.16
N GLU A 223 -2.28 -4.69 20.14
CA GLU A 223 -2.27 -5.50 21.35
C GLU A 223 -2.63 -6.98 21.15
N SER A 224 -3.33 -7.31 20.06
CA SER A 224 -3.76 -8.69 19.77
C SER A 224 -2.89 -9.39 18.73
N MET A 225 -2.11 -8.62 17.97
CA MET A 225 -1.29 -9.13 16.89
C MET A 225 0.08 -9.64 17.39
N PRO A 226 0.66 -10.68 16.76
CA PRO A 226 2.00 -11.16 17.11
C PRO A 226 3.06 -10.06 16.98
N ALA A 227 4.20 -10.20 17.67
CA ALA A 227 5.31 -9.28 17.45
C ALA A 227 5.89 -9.45 16.04
N PRO A 228 6.53 -8.42 15.46
CA PRO A 228 7.17 -8.55 14.15
C PRO A 228 8.17 -9.71 14.11
N GLY A 229 8.05 -10.56 13.09
CA GLY A 229 8.90 -11.76 12.92
C GLY A 229 8.52 -12.97 13.78
N GLU A 230 7.50 -12.87 14.64
CA GLU A 230 6.89 -14.04 15.26
C GLU A 230 5.97 -14.75 14.25
N PRO A 231 5.83 -16.09 14.35
CA PRO A 231 4.94 -16.84 13.47
C PRO A 231 3.50 -16.36 13.58
N ALA A 232 2.74 -16.57 12.52
CA ALA A 232 1.31 -16.34 12.51
C ALA A 232 0.63 -17.16 13.63
N PRO A 233 -0.41 -16.60 14.26
CA PRO A 233 -1.15 -17.30 15.30
C PRO A 233 -1.92 -18.45 14.64
N LEU A 234 -1.34 -19.64 14.72
CA LEU A 234 -2.01 -20.88 14.39
C LEU A 234 -2.82 -21.26 15.63
N GLY A 235 -4.14 -21.04 15.57
CA GLY A 235 -5.06 -21.53 16.60
C GLY A 235 -4.88 -23.01 16.89
#